data_AF-A0A958LB86-F1
#
_entry.id   AF-A0A958LB86-F1
#
_cell.length_a   1.000
_cell.length_b   1.000
_cell.length_c   1.000
_cell.angle_alpha   90.00
_cell.angle_beta   90.00
_cell.angle_gamma   90.00
#
_symmetry.space_group_name_H-M   'P 1'
#
loop_
_entity.id
_entity.type
_entity.pdbx_description
1 polymer ?
#
loop_
_entity_poly.entity_id
_entity_poly.type
_entity_poly.pdbx_seq_one_letter_code
_entity_poly.pdbx_strand_id
1 'polypeptide(L)'
;WHIEMADNSKIILPAASPELSRTLYFYAGSGIRVANRSFSEPMAFDVCSDKEIVLECLGNFAHLLLLQGKPIAQPVVQSGPFVMNSRQEILQTIAEFKKTQFGAWPWPRADMVHGFSTKRFALHANGVREEPR
;
A
#
# COMPACT_ATOMS: atom_id res chain seq x y z
N TRP A 1 -10.32 1.80 2.31
CA TRP A 1 -11.35 2.30 1.38
C TRP A 1 -10.70 3.27 0.43
N HIS A 2 -11.20 3.36 -0.79
CA HIS A 2 -10.85 4.43 -1.72
C HIS A 2 -12.00 5.42 -1.75
N ILE A 3 -11.72 6.70 -1.48
CA ILE A 3 -12.70 7.76 -1.33
C ILE A 3 -12.41 8.81 -2.40
N GLU A 4 -13.39 9.06 -3.25
CA GLU A 4 -13.36 10.11 -4.27
C GLU A 4 -14.41 11.15 -3.94
N MET A 5 -13.99 12.41 -3.84
CA MET A 5 -14.83 13.53 -3.47
C MET A 5 -14.86 14.54 -4.61
N ALA A 6 -16.07 14.95 -4.99
CA ALA A 6 -16.31 16.04 -5.93
C ALA A 6 -16.30 17.41 -5.22
N ASP A 7 -16.37 18.48 -5.99
CA ASP A 7 -16.36 19.85 -5.48
C ASP A 7 -17.45 20.10 -4.44
N ASN A 8 -17.07 20.83 -3.38
CA ASN A 8 -17.90 21.17 -2.22
C ASN A 8 -18.61 19.98 -1.55
N SER A 9 -18.16 18.74 -1.80
CA SER A 9 -18.74 17.56 -1.19
C SER A 9 -18.25 17.37 0.25
N LYS A 10 -19.11 16.72 1.05
CA LYS A 10 -18.86 16.39 2.44
C LYS A 10 -19.15 14.92 2.68
N ILE A 11 -18.19 14.23 3.29
CA ILE A 11 -18.32 12.84 3.70
C ILE A 11 -18.10 12.76 5.20
N ILE A 12 -18.97 12.03 5.89
CA ILE A 12 -18.77 11.69 7.30
C ILE A 12 -18.28 10.25 7.35
N LEU A 13 -17.06 10.09 7.84
CA LEU A 13 -16.55 8.77 8.17
C LEU A 13 -17.13 8.37 9.52
N PRO A 14 -17.83 7.23 9.62
CA PRO A 14 -18.45 6.80 10.86
C PRO A 14 -17.39 6.45 11.90
N ALA A 15 -17.75 6.60 13.18
CA ALA A 15 -17.00 6.00 14.28
C ALA A 15 -16.94 4.47 14.11
N ALA A 16 -15.84 3.89 14.56
CA ALA A 16 -15.53 2.48 14.52
C ALA A 16 -14.98 2.04 15.88
N SER A 17 -14.50 0.79 15.99
CA SER A 17 -13.93 0.30 17.24
C SER A 17 -12.69 1.10 17.66
N PRO A 18 -12.55 1.50 18.94
CA PRO A 18 -11.39 2.23 19.45
C PRO A 18 -10.08 1.45 19.36
N GLU A 19 -10.15 0.13 19.16
CA GLU A 19 -8.97 -0.74 18.99
C GLU A 19 -8.34 -0.62 17.60
N LEU A 20 -8.98 0.08 16.65
CA LEU A 20 -8.46 0.23 15.30
C LEU A 20 -7.46 1.39 15.22
N SER A 21 -6.32 1.14 14.59
CA SER A 21 -5.50 2.21 14.04
C SER A 21 -6.11 2.65 12.71
N ARG A 22 -6.27 3.97 12.52
CA ARG A 22 -6.93 4.55 11.36
C ARG A 22 -6.09 5.68 10.80
N THR A 23 -5.69 5.55 9.54
CA THR A 23 -4.90 6.55 8.81
C THR A 23 -5.64 6.95 7.54
N LEU A 24 -5.79 8.25 7.34
CA LEU A 24 -6.28 8.83 6.08
C LEU A 24 -5.08 9.33 5.29
N TYR A 25 -5.01 8.95 4.02
CA TYR A 25 -3.98 9.44 3.11
C TYR A 25 -4.63 10.21 1.97
N PHE A 26 -4.53 11.54 2.01
CA PHE A 26 -4.91 12.40 0.90
C PHE A 26 -3.76 12.39 -0.11
N TYR A 27 -4.03 11.97 -1.35
CA TYR A 27 -2.98 11.75 -2.34
C TYR A 27 -3.16 12.54 -3.63
N ALA A 28 -4.34 13.11 -3.88
CA ALA A 28 -4.60 13.96 -5.03
C ALA A 28 -5.83 14.85 -4.80
N GLY A 29 -5.77 16.10 -5.23
CA GLY A 29 -6.92 17.02 -5.16
C GLY A 29 -6.51 18.48 -4.98
N SER A 30 -7.49 19.38 -5.04
CA SER A 30 -7.28 20.81 -4.80
C SER A 30 -7.07 21.14 -3.33
N GLY A 31 -7.67 20.34 -2.44
CA GLY A 31 -7.51 20.44 -1.01
C GLY A 31 -8.61 19.69 -0.27
N ILE A 32 -8.33 19.39 1.00
CA ILE A 32 -9.24 18.67 1.87
C ILE A 32 -9.24 19.33 3.25
N ARG A 33 -10.42 19.41 3.87
CA ARG A 33 -10.56 19.63 5.29
C ARG A 33 -10.83 18.31 5.99
N VAL A 34 -10.00 17.98 6.96
CA VAL A 34 -10.17 16.81 7.84
C VAL A 34 -10.45 17.33 9.24
N ALA A 35 -11.66 17.08 9.74
CA ALA A 35 -12.22 17.72 10.92
C ALA A 35 -12.09 19.27 10.83
N ASN A 36 -11.21 19.88 11.63
CA ASN A 36 -11.03 21.34 11.69
C ASN A 36 -9.74 21.83 11.04
N ARG A 37 -9.03 20.97 10.29
CA ARG A 37 -7.75 21.31 9.66
C ARG A 37 -7.83 21.16 8.16
N SER A 38 -7.23 22.09 7.43
CA SER A 38 -7.25 22.13 5.97
C SER A 38 -5.85 21.86 5.40
N PHE A 39 -5.79 21.13 4.30
CA PHE A 39 -4.55 20.69 3.66
C PHE A 39 -4.72 20.77 2.14
N SER A 40 -3.68 21.22 1.44
CA SER A 40 -3.64 21.30 -0.02
C SER A 40 -2.62 20.36 -0.65
N GLU A 41 -1.75 19.75 0.16
CA GLU A 41 -0.68 18.85 -0.29
C GLU A 41 -0.92 17.41 0.16
N PRO A 42 -0.42 16.40 -0.58
CA PRO A 42 -0.52 15.01 -0.18
C PRO A 42 0.02 14.74 1.23
N MET A 43 -0.78 14.11 2.08
CA MET A 43 -0.44 13.93 3.49
C MET A 43 -1.21 12.76 4.11
N ALA A 44 -0.56 12.09 5.06
CA ALA A 44 -1.17 11.08 5.91
C ALA A 44 -1.56 11.70 7.27
N PHE A 45 -2.73 11.30 7.77
CA PHE A 45 -3.28 11.74 9.04
C PHE A 45 -3.68 10.52 9.86
N ASP A 46 -3.12 10.38 11.06
CA ASP A 46 -3.66 9.46 12.03
C ASP A 46 -4.89 10.09 12.69
N VAL A 47 -5.98 9.34 12.72
CA VAL A 47 -7.28 9.82 13.18
C VAL A 47 -7.86 8.86 14.21
N CYS A 48 -8.60 9.40 15.17
CA CYS A 48 -9.29 8.59 16.17
C CYS A 48 -10.36 7.71 15.50
N SER A 49 -10.26 6.39 15.68
CA SER A 49 -11.18 5.43 15.09
C SER A 49 -12.56 5.48 15.75
N ASP A 50 -12.64 5.83 17.04
CA ASP A 50 -13.85 5.90 17.85
C ASP A 50 -14.68 7.18 17.69
N LYS A 51 -14.29 8.05 16.75
CA LYS A 51 -14.98 9.31 16.47
C LYS A 51 -15.45 9.38 15.03
N GLU A 52 -16.54 10.08 14.81
CA GLU A 52 -16.91 10.52 13.48
C GLU A 52 -15.90 11.54 12.98
N ILE A 53 -15.49 11.41 11.71
CA ILE A 53 -14.55 12.32 11.08
C ILE A 53 -15.22 12.95 9.88
N VAL A 54 -15.35 14.27 9.92
CA VAL A 54 -15.87 15.05 8.81
C VAL A 54 -14.76 15.32 7.80
N LEU A 55 -15.00 14.96 6.55
CA LEU A 55 -14.17 15.29 5.40
C LEU A 55 -14.93 16.28 4.52
N GLU A 56 -14.27 17.37 4.11
CA GLU A 56 -14.85 18.35 3.18
C GLU A 56 -13.87 18.65 2.07
N CYS A 57 -14.30 18.53 0.82
CA CYS A 57 -13.48 18.89 -0.33
C CYS A 57 -13.36 20.41 -0.43
N LEU A 58 -12.13 20.92 -0.55
CA LEU A 58 -11.83 22.34 -0.69
C LEU A 58 -11.42 22.61 -2.14
N GLY A 59 -12.42 22.75 -3.02
CA GLY A 59 -12.23 22.94 -4.46
C GLY A 59 -12.61 21.69 -5.27
N ASN A 60 -12.12 21.60 -6.51
CA ASN A 60 -12.66 20.74 -7.57
C ASN A 60 -12.85 19.25 -7.20
N PHE A 61 -11.84 18.64 -6.58
CA PHE A 61 -11.89 17.24 -6.16
C PHE A 61 -10.87 16.93 -5.06
N ALA A 62 -11.10 15.83 -4.33
CA ALA A 62 -10.17 15.26 -3.37
C ALA A 62 -10.25 13.73 -3.34
N HIS A 63 -9.11 13.05 -3.47
CA HIS A 63 -9.00 11.61 -3.42
C HIS A 63 -8.19 11.17 -2.21
N LEU A 64 -8.75 10.22 -1.46
CA LEU A 64 -8.18 9.72 -0.23
C LEU A 64 -8.18 8.19 -0.19
N LEU A 65 -7.20 7.63 0.50
CA LEU A 65 -7.23 6.27 0.99
C LEU A 65 -7.51 6.28 2.48
N LEU A 66 -8.48 5.50 2.92
CA LEU A 66 -8.64 5.15 4.32
C LEU A 66 -8.00 3.78 4.56
N LEU A 67 -6.94 3.77 5.37
CA LEU A 67 -6.27 2.57 5.85
C LEU A 67 -6.67 2.37 7.32
N GLN A 68 -7.20 1.20 7.65
CA GLN A 68 -7.53 0.89 9.04
C GLN A 68 -7.41 -0.60 9.33
N GLY A 69 -7.02 -0.91 10.55
CA GLY A 69 -6.87 -2.29 11.01
C GLY A 69 -6.66 -2.35 12.52
N LYS A 70 -7.00 -3.49 13.10
CA LYS A 70 -6.66 -3.78 14.50
C LYS A 70 -5.16 -4.08 14.56
N PRO A 71 -4.39 -3.44 15.45
CA PRO A 71 -2.99 -3.80 15.66
C PRO A 71 -2.84 -5.29 15.93
N ILE A 72 -1.89 -5.92 15.26
CA ILE A 72 -1.62 -7.38 15.38
C ILE A 72 -1.15 -7.73 16.82
N ALA A 73 -0.63 -6.75 17.56
CA ALA A 73 -0.12 -6.92 18.93
C ALA A 73 0.99 -7.98 19.05
N GLN A 74 1.82 -8.09 18.01
CA GLN A 74 3.00 -8.95 17.99
C GLN A 74 4.26 -8.12 17.74
N PRO A 75 5.44 -8.60 18.17
CA PRO A 75 6.70 -7.95 17.82
C PRO A 75 6.88 -7.89 16.30
N VAL A 76 7.47 -6.81 15.82
CA VAL A 76 7.81 -6.62 14.41
C VAL A 76 9.32 -6.42 14.32
N VAL A 77 9.98 -7.33 13.61
CA VAL A 77 11.42 -7.26 13.32
C VAL A 77 11.58 -7.25 11.80
N GLN A 78 12.24 -6.23 11.27
CA GLN A 78 12.42 -6.03 9.84
C GLN A 78 13.90 -6.04 9.46
N SER A 79 14.24 -6.70 8.35
CA SER A 79 15.55 -6.61 7.71
C SER A 79 15.40 -6.64 6.19
N GLY A 80 15.56 -5.47 5.56
CA GLY A 80 15.34 -5.32 4.11
C GLY A 80 13.91 -5.69 3.72
N PRO A 81 13.70 -6.66 2.80
CA PRO A 81 12.37 -7.05 2.34
C PRO A 81 11.65 -8.04 3.27
N PHE A 82 12.30 -8.48 4.36
CA PHE A 82 11.74 -9.49 5.27
C PHE A 82 11.23 -8.85 6.56
N VAL A 83 10.01 -9.22 6.96
CA VAL A 83 9.37 -8.82 8.21
C VAL A 83 8.90 -10.08 8.93
N MET A 84 9.36 -10.28 10.16
CA MET A 84 9.02 -11.43 11.02
C MET A 84 8.79 -10.98 12.47
N ASN A 85 8.52 -11.92 13.39
CA ASN A 85 8.29 -11.62 14.80
C ASN A 85 9.56 -11.71 15.66
N SER A 86 10.64 -12.34 15.17
CA SER A 86 11.91 -12.41 15.89
C SER A 86 13.15 -12.29 15.01
N ARG A 87 14.30 -11.96 15.63
CA ARG A 87 15.60 -11.93 14.92
C ARG A 87 16.01 -13.31 14.40
N GLN A 88 15.68 -14.38 15.13
CA GLN A 88 15.99 -15.75 14.72
C GLN A 88 15.21 -16.12 13.45
N GLU A 89 13.92 -15.78 13.37
CA GLU A 89 13.11 -15.99 12.17
C GLU A 89 13.67 -15.23 10.97
N ILE A 90 14.07 -13.96 11.13
CA ILE A 90 14.72 -13.20 10.05
C ILE A 90 15.96 -13.92 9.51
N LEU A 91 16.84 -14.41 10.40
CA LEU A 91 18.06 -15.11 9.98
C LEU A 91 17.73 -16.41 9.23
N GLN A 92 16.73 -17.15 9.71
CA GLN A 92 16.26 -18.36 9.06
C GLN A 92 15.68 -18.06 7.66
N THR A 93 14.80 -17.06 7.54
CA THR A 93 14.20 -16.66 6.25
C THR A 93 15.25 -16.21 5.24
N ILE A 94 16.26 -15.45 5.68
CA ILE A 94 17.37 -15.06 4.80
C ILE A 94 18.15 -16.29 4.32
N ALA A 95 18.40 -17.27 5.20
CA ALA A 95 19.09 -18.51 4.82
C ALA A 95 18.26 -19.34 3.82
N GLU A 96 16.95 -19.43 4.03
CA GLU A 96 16.02 -20.11 3.11
C GLU A 96 15.95 -19.41 1.75
N PHE A 97 15.81 -18.09 1.74
CA PHE A 97 15.85 -17.30 0.51
C PHE A 97 17.19 -17.47 -0.22
N LYS A 98 18.33 -17.55 0.47
CA LYS A 98 19.61 -17.82 -0.19
C LYS A 98 19.70 -19.23 -0.79
N LYS A 99 18.96 -20.20 -0.25
CA LYS A 99 18.97 -21.59 -0.71
C LYS A 99 18.17 -21.79 -2.00
N THR A 100 16.97 -21.20 -2.07
CA THR A 100 16.04 -21.44 -3.19
C THR A 100 15.70 -20.19 -3.98
N GLN A 101 16.07 -19.01 -3.48
CA GLN A 101 15.63 -17.71 -3.98
C GLN A 101 14.09 -17.65 -3.97
N PHE A 102 13.46 -17.37 -5.10
CA PHE A 102 12.00 -17.33 -5.24
C PHE A 102 11.39 -18.72 -5.50
N GLY A 103 11.74 -19.72 -4.69
CA GLY A 103 11.21 -21.08 -4.86
C GLY A 103 11.81 -21.83 -6.05
N ALA A 104 13.15 -21.94 -6.06
CA ALA A 104 13.97 -22.46 -7.14
C ALA A 104 13.96 -21.55 -8.38
N TRP A 105 14.54 -20.36 -8.22
CA TRP A 105 14.77 -19.44 -9.33
C TRP A 105 15.30 -20.19 -10.55
N PRO A 106 14.50 -20.31 -11.64
CA PRO A 106 14.76 -21.29 -12.67
C PRO A 106 15.85 -20.85 -13.65
N TRP A 107 16.42 -19.67 -13.42
CA TRP A 107 17.30 -19.02 -14.35
C TRP A 107 18.76 -19.04 -13.91
N PRO A 108 19.72 -19.05 -14.86
CA PRO A 108 21.14 -19.22 -14.53
C PRO A 108 21.78 -18.01 -13.84
N ARG A 109 21.13 -16.85 -13.84
CA ARG A 109 21.65 -15.62 -13.23
C ARG A 109 20.57 -14.95 -12.38
N ALA A 110 20.97 -14.25 -11.33
CA ALA A 110 20.05 -13.53 -10.45
C ALA A 110 19.42 -12.29 -11.12
N ASP A 111 20.10 -11.75 -12.14
CA ASP A 111 19.78 -10.55 -12.89
C ASP A 111 19.30 -10.88 -14.32
N MET A 112 18.59 -11.99 -14.49
CA MET A 112 18.13 -12.37 -15.82
C MET A 112 17.26 -11.29 -16.45
N VAL A 113 17.69 -10.89 -17.64
CA VAL A 113 16.92 -10.06 -18.57
C VAL A 113 16.81 -10.80 -19.90
N HIS A 114 15.82 -10.43 -20.72
CA HIS A 114 15.63 -11.03 -22.05
C HIS A 114 16.63 -10.51 -23.11
N GLY A 115 17.69 -9.82 -22.69
CA GLY A 115 18.68 -9.21 -23.57
C GLY A 115 18.12 -8.01 -24.36
N PHE A 116 18.90 -7.53 -25.32
CA PHE A 116 18.56 -6.32 -26.10
C PHE A 116 17.70 -6.61 -27.34
N SER A 117 17.72 -7.84 -27.85
CA SER A 117 17.02 -8.22 -29.08
C SER A 117 15.55 -8.55 -28.87
N THR A 118 15.18 -8.98 -27.67
CA THR A 118 13.81 -9.40 -27.36
C THR A 118 12.95 -8.17 -27.05
N LYS A 119 11.96 -7.92 -27.91
CA LYS A 119 10.93 -6.89 -27.67
C LYS A 119 10.05 -7.29 -26.50
N ARG A 120 9.26 -6.35 -25.96
CA ARG A 120 8.28 -6.61 -24.91
C ARG A 120 7.36 -7.76 -25.34
N PHE A 121 7.12 -8.71 -24.45
CA PHE A 121 6.18 -9.80 -24.64
C PHE A 121 5.54 -10.19 -23.30
N ALA A 122 4.42 -10.91 -23.35
CA ALA A 122 3.84 -11.62 -22.22
C ALA A 122 3.84 -13.11 -22.54
N LEU A 123 4.43 -13.93 -21.67
CA LEU A 123 4.31 -15.39 -21.73
C LEU A 123 3.30 -15.82 -20.66
N HIS A 124 2.14 -16.29 -21.09
CA HIS A 124 1.08 -16.74 -20.21
C HIS A 124 1.39 -18.14 -19.67
N ALA A 125 0.76 -18.52 -18.55
CA ALA A 125 0.98 -19.83 -17.92
C ALA A 125 0.62 -21.03 -18.83
N ASN A 126 -0.22 -20.82 -19.84
CA ASN A 126 -0.58 -21.80 -20.87
C ASN A 126 0.44 -21.88 -22.03
N GLY A 127 1.56 -21.14 -21.95
CA GLY A 127 2.60 -21.09 -22.98
C GLY A 127 2.32 -20.14 -24.13
N VAL A 128 1.18 -19.45 -24.15
CA VAL A 128 0.88 -18.47 -25.19
C VAL A 128 1.78 -17.25 -25.01
N ARG A 129 2.44 -16.84 -26.10
CA ARG A 129 3.24 -15.61 -26.16
C ARG A 129 2.47 -14.53 -26.90
N GLU A 130 2.26 -13.40 -26.24
CA GLU A 130 1.68 -12.21 -26.81
C GLU A 130 2.75 -11.12 -26.95
N GLU A 131 2.77 -10.43 -28.08
CA GLU A 131 3.60 -9.25 -28.29
C GLU A 131 2.68 -8.03 -28.43
N PRO A 132 3.02 -6.88 -27.82
CA PRO A 132 2.22 -5.67 -27.98
C PRO A 132 2.20 -5.25 -29.45
N ARG A 133 1.03 -4.80 -29.92
CA ARG A 133 0.85 -4.22 -31.25
C ARG A 133 1.55 -2.87 -31.38
#